data_AF-A0A2U3PT24-F1
#
_entry.id   AF-A0A2U3PT24-F1
#
_cell.length_a   1.000
_cell.length_b   1.000
_cell.length_c   1.000
_cell.angle_alpha   90.00
_cell.angle_beta   90.00
_cell.angle_gamma   90.00
#
_symmetry.space_group_name_H-M   'P 1'
#
loop_
_entity.id
_entity.type
_entity.pdbx_description
1 polymer ?
#
loop_
_entity_poly.entity_id
_entity_poly.type
_entity_poly.pdbx_seq_one_letter_code
_entity_poly.pdbx_strand_id
1 'polypeptide(L)'
;MVVASRAHLGRGTVDLGARAVLVGRMNIATTRGTTSRAMSLPNILTYGRIAAIPVVVGCIYAQSILDQPLWLRWLAVALFIAAGVTDYLDGYYARIWNQQSAFGRMLDPIADKLLVASCLLMLAADGIIHGWSLWAAIVILCREILVSGLREYLAALRVSVPVTKLAKWKTTVQLVAIGFLLAGPAGDEVVPVVSMIGLALLWASAILTMYTGYDYFRAGIHHLIKEDEG
;
A
#
# COMPACT_ATOMS: atom_id res chain seq x y z
N MET A 1 31.99 -54.76 -50.28
CA MET A 1 32.55 -56.10 -50.53
C MET A 1 33.12 -56.59 -49.19
N VAL A 2 32.28 -57.08 -48.25
CA VAL A 2 31.90 -58.50 -47.99
C VAL A 2 33.16 -59.38 -47.90
N VAL A 3 33.56 -59.98 -46.76
CA VAL A 3 33.05 -61.19 -46.06
C VAL A 3 33.81 -61.25 -44.69
N ALA A 4 33.22 -61.13 -43.50
CA ALA A 4 32.56 -62.13 -42.61
C ALA A 4 33.39 -63.39 -42.19
N SER A 5 33.63 -63.60 -40.89
CA SER A 5 33.51 -64.93 -40.28
C SER A 5 33.35 -64.92 -38.74
N ARG A 6 32.42 -65.77 -38.30
CA ARG A 6 31.88 -66.19 -36.98
C ARG A 6 32.94 -66.71 -36.00
N ALA A 7 32.70 -67.11 -34.75
CA ALA A 7 31.72 -66.94 -33.65
C ALA A 7 32.07 -68.09 -32.66
N HIS A 8 32.03 -67.89 -31.33
CA HIS A 8 31.64 -68.98 -30.41
C HIS A 8 31.19 -68.47 -29.04
N LEU A 9 30.08 -69.03 -28.59
CA LEU A 9 29.27 -68.74 -27.40
C LEU A 9 29.84 -69.34 -26.10
N GLY A 10 29.45 -68.80 -24.93
CA GLY A 10 29.55 -69.51 -23.65
C GLY A 10 29.12 -68.76 -22.38
N ARG A 11 27.80 -68.78 -22.09
CA ARG A 11 27.09 -68.72 -20.77
C ARG A 11 27.76 -68.09 -19.52
N GLY A 12 27.13 -67.02 -19.03
CA GLY A 12 26.38 -66.98 -17.76
C GLY A 12 27.11 -67.12 -16.41
N THR A 13 27.28 -66.00 -15.70
CA THR A 13 27.06 -65.89 -14.25
C THR A 13 26.45 -64.52 -13.94
N VAL A 14 25.33 -64.54 -13.22
CA VAL A 14 24.67 -63.36 -12.65
C VAL A 14 25.40 -63.09 -11.35
N ASP A 15 26.17 -62.01 -11.23
CA ASP A 15 26.81 -61.64 -9.97
C ASP A 15 26.16 -60.43 -9.31
N LEU A 16 25.81 -60.64 -8.06
CA LEU A 16 24.91 -59.87 -7.19
C LEU A 16 25.58 -58.58 -6.64
N GLY A 17 26.18 -57.76 -7.50
CA GLY A 17 26.76 -56.47 -7.12
C GLY A 17 25.75 -55.34 -6.86
N ALA A 18 24.46 -55.57 -7.14
CA ALA A 18 23.37 -54.60 -6.98
C ALA A 18 22.89 -54.39 -5.52
N ARG A 19 23.66 -54.82 -4.51
CA ARG A 19 23.31 -54.71 -3.08
C ARG A 19 24.29 -53.90 -2.23
N ALA A 20 25.16 -53.09 -2.86
CA ALA A 20 25.89 -52.02 -2.17
C ALA A 20 25.14 -50.67 -2.19
N VAL A 21 23.83 -50.71 -2.41
CA VAL A 21 22.90 -49.69 -1.92
C VAL A 21 22.59 -50.06 -0.48
N LEU A 22 23.21 -49.38 0.52
CA LEU A 22 22.72 -49.19 1.91
C LEU A 22 23.82 -48.91 2.96
N VAL A 23 24.74 -48.00 2.70
CA VAL A 23 25.37 -47.19 3.78
C VAL A 23 25.56 -45.81 3.14
N GLY A 24 24.94 -44.72 3.54
CA GLY A 24 24.42 -44.37 4.86
C GLY A 24 24.66 -42.86 4.92
N ARG A 25 23.60 -42.11 4.63
CA ARG A 25 23.49 -40.65 4.56
C ARG A 25 24.36 -39.91 5.59
N MET A 26 25.08 -38.89 5.14
CA MET A 26 25.23 -37.65 5.93
C MET A 26 25.62 -36.46 5.04
N ASN A 27 24.75 -36.11 4.09
CA ASN A 27 24.73 -34.71 3.63
C ASN A 27 24.26 -33.89 4.82
N ILE A 28 25.17 -33.17 5.45
CA ILE A 28 24.83 -32.07 6.34
C ILE A 28 24.17 -31.02 5.45
N ALA A 29 22.87 -31.18 5.22
CA ALA A 29 22.01 -30.10 4.79
C ALA A 29 22.11 -29.07 5.91
N THR A 30 22.98 -28.08 5.72
CA THR A 30 22.94 -26.87 6.51
C THR A 30 21.54 -26.32 6.27
N THR A 31 20.63 -26.53 7.21
CA THR A 31 19.36 -25.84 7.28
C THR A 31 19.73 -24.37 7.47
N ARG A 32 20.02 -23.67 6.37
CA ARG A 32 20.05 -22.21 6.37
C ARG A 32 18.65 -21.84 6.82
N GLY A 33 18.52 -21.47 8.10
CA GLY A 33 17.30 -20.93 8.63
C GLY A 33 16.87 -19.84 7.66
N THR A 34 15.73 -20.05 7.01
CA THR A 34 15.09 -19.06 6.16
C THR A 34 14.75 -17.91 7.10
N THR A 35 15.67 -16.95 7.28
CA THR A 35 15.38 -15.72 8.01
C THR A 35 14.16 -15.12 7.34
N SER A 36 13.04 -15.19 8.05
CA SER A 36 11.73 -14.80 7.55
C SER A 36 11.81 -13.36 7.06
N ARG A 37 11.85 -13.17 5.73
CA ARG A 37 11.75 -11.86 5.07
C ARG A 37 10.46 -11.12 5.45
N ALA A 38 9.50 -11.80 6.10
CA ALA A 38 8.29 -11.19 6.61
C ALA A 38 8.57 -10.22 7.77
N MET A 39 9.65 -10.41 8.56
CA MET A 39 10.03 -9.54 9.68
C MET A 39 11.14 -8.54 9.34
N SER A 40 11.33 -8.21 8.05
CA SER A 40 12.18 -7.07 7.70
C SER A 40 11.58 -5.79 8.27
N LEU A 41 12.41 -4.87 8.77
CA LEU A 41 12.00 -3.60 9.36
C LEU A 41 10.90 -2.87 8.53
N PRO A 42 11.00 -2.75 7.18
CA PRO A 42 9.96 -2.10 6.37
C PRO A 42 8.58 -2.79 6.44
N ASN A 43 8.52 -4.13 6.53
CA ASN A 43 7.24 -4.82 6.59
C ASN A 43 6.55 -4.62 7.94
N ILE A 44 7.32 -4.61 9.04
CA ILE A 44 6.77 -4.38 10.39
C ILE A 44 6.11 -2.99 10.44
N LEU A 45 6.74 -2.02 9.80
CA LEU A 45 6.25 -0.65 9.71
C LEU A 45 4.98 -0.57 8.82
N THR A 46 4.91 -1.28 7.69
CA THR A 46 3.66 -1.47 6.91
C THR A 46 2.54 -2.07 7.76
N TYR A 47 2.81 -3.17 8.49
CA TYR A 47 1.81 -3.82 9.33
C TYR A 47 1.36 -2.93 10.48
N GLY A 48 2.29 -2.18 11.10
CA GLY A 48 2.00 -1.19 12.11
C GLY A 48 1.04 -0.11 11.60
N ARG A 49 1.21 0.33 10.35
CA ARG A 49 0.29 1.29 9.71
C ARG A 49 -1.10 0.72 9.53
N ILE A 50 -1.21 -0.50 9.03
CA ILE A 50 -2.51 -1.17 8.85
C ILE A 50 -3.21 -1.32 10.21
N ALA A 51 -2.46 -1.66 11.25
CA ALA A 51 -2.99 -1.73 12.62
C ALA A 51 -3.36 -0.34 13.18
N ALA A 52 -2.67 0.74 12.77
CA ALA A 52 -2.99 2.10 13.20
C ALA A 52 -4.35 2.58 12.68
N ILE A 53 -4.80 2.12 11.50
CA ILE A 53 -6.10 2.52 10.91
C ILE A 53 -7.27 2.31 11.86
N PRO A 54 -7.57 1.09 12.35
CA PRO A 54 -8.68 0.88 13.28
C PRO A 54 -8.49 1.61 14.61
N VAL A 55 -7.25 1.85 15.04
CA VAL A 55 -6.97 2.59 16.28
C VAL A 55 -7.30 4.07 16.11
N VAL A 56 -6.88 4.71 15.01
CA VAL A 56 -7.22 6.11 14.68
C VAL A 56 -8.75 6.28 14.58
N VAL A 57 -9.39 5.39 13.82
CA VAL A 57 -10.85 5.35 13.65
C VAL A 57 -11.54 5.14 15.00
N GLY A 58 -11.03 4.22 15.83
CA GLY A 58 -11.55 3.95 17.16
C GLY A 58 -11.41 5.12 18.13
N CYS A 59 -10.32 5.88 18.05
CA CYS A 59 -10.12 7.08 18.86
C CYS A 59 -11.16 8.17 18.54
N ILE A 60 -11.39 8.43 17.24
CA ILE A 60 -12.41 9.39 16.83
C ILE A 60 -13.81 8.86 17.17
N TYR A 61 -14.08 7.58 16.91
CA TYR A 61 -15.36 6.96 17.26
C TYR A 61 -15.66 7.06 18.75
N ALA A 62 -14.68 6.72 19.59
CA ALA A 62 -14.82 6.80 21.04
C ALA A 62 -15.07 8.23 21.50
N GLN A 63 -14.33 9.21 20.97
CA GLN A 63 -14.52 10.60 21.35
C GLN A 63 -15.88 11.14 20.91
N SER A 64 -16.26 10.94 19.65
CA SER A 64 -17.40 11.60 19.04
C SER A 64 -18.74 10.88 19.23
N ILE A 65 -18.73 9.55 19.30
CA ILE A 65 -19.96 8.74 19.37
C ILE A 65 -20.18 8.17 20.77
N LEU A 66 -19.09 7.87 21.51
CA LEU A 66 -19.17 7.35 22.89
C LEU A 66 -18.92 8.44 23.95
N ASP A 67 -18.91 9.72 23.54
CA ASP A 67 -18.69 10.90 24.38
C ASP A 67 -17.45 10.78 25.30
N GLN A 68 -16.39 10.13 24.81
CA GLN A 68 -15.14 9.96 25.54
C GLN A 68 -14.31 11.26 25.52
N PRO A 69 -13.29 11.38 26.40
CA PRO A 69 -12.57 12.64 26.57
C PRO A 69 -11.85 13.12 25.31
N LEU A 70 -11.72 14.45 25.20
CA LEU A 70 -11.20 15.15 24.02
C LEU A 70 -9.74 14.81 23.66
N TRP A 71 -8.94 14.33 24.63
CA TRP A 71 -7.55 13.93 24.39
C TRP A 71 -7.40 12.80 23.35
N LEU A 72 -8.46 12.01 23.13
CA LEU A 72 -8.49 10.97 22.11
C LEU A 72 -8.32 11.52 20.68
N ARG A 73 -8.72 12.77 20.42
CA ARG A 73 -8.44 13.44 19.13
C ARG A 73 -6.96 13.71 18.95
N TRP A 74 -6.28 14.17 19.99
CA TRP A 74 -4.82 14.35 19.95
C TRP A 74 -4.10 13.02 19.75
N LEU A 75 -4.59 11.94 20.36
CA LEU A 75 -4.07 10.60 20.09
C LEU A 75 -4.31 10.18 18.63
N ALA A 76 -5.50 10.41 18.08
CA ALA A 76 -5.81 10.12 16.67
C ALA A 76 -4.89 10.88 15.71
N VAL A 77 -4.65 12.17 15.96
CA VAL A 77 -3.73 13.01 15.19
C VAL A 77 -2.30 12.49 15.29
N ALA A 78 -1.83 12.16 16.51
CA ALA A 78 -0.48 11.64 16.72
C ALA A 78 -0.26 10.31 15.98
N LEU A 79 -1.22 9.39 16.06
CA LEU A 79 -1.18 8.11 15.35
C LEU A 79 -1.24 8.29 13.83
N PHE A 80 -2.08 9.20 13.34
CA PHE A 80 -2.19 9.52 11.91
C PHE A 80 -0.87 10.09 11.37
N ILE A 81 -0.26 11.03 12.09
CA ILE A 81 1.05 11.59 11.71
C ILE A 81 2.13 10.51 11.77
N ALA A 82 2.16 9.71 12.83
CA ALA A 82 3.13 8.62 12.97
C ALA A 82 3.01 7.61 11.82
N ALA A 83 1.78 7.25 11.42
CA ALA A 83 1.49 6.36 10.30
C ALA A 83 2.01 6.93 8.96
N GLY A 84 1.78 8.22 8.70
CA GLY A 84 2.27 8.89 7.48
C GLY A 84 3.79 9.10 7.44
N VAL A 85 4.40 9.46 8.57
CA VAL A 85 5.87 9.60 8.67
C VAL A 85 6.54 8.25 8.50
N THR A 86 5.96 7.20 9.09
CA THR A 86 6.45 5.82 8.95
C THR A 86 6.46 5.38 7.48
N ASP A 87 5.43 5.70 6.69
CA ASP A 87 5.42 5.43 5.24
C ASP A 87 6.57 6.08 4.49
N TYR A 88 6.81 7.36 4.77
CA TYR A 88 7.88 8.07 4.13
C TYR A 88 9.25 7.45 4.46
N LEU A 89 9.46 7.08 5.71
CA LEU A 89 10.69 6.45 6.18
C LEU A 89 10.86 5.04 5.59
N ASP A 90 9.80 4.24 5.53
CA ASP A 90 9.81 2.91 4.90
C ASP A 90 10.19 3.00 3.43
N GLY A 91 9.56 3.93 2.70
CA GLY A 91 9.87 4.15 1.29
C GLY A 91 11.31 4.65 1.08
N TYR A 92 11.91 5.32 2.05
CA TYR A 92 13.32 5.70 2.03
C TYR A 92 14.23 4.49 2.29
N TYR A 93 13.98 3.73 3.36
CA TYR A 93 14.78 2.59 3.75
C TYR A 93 14.64 1.39 2.80
N ALA A 94 13.46 1.15 2.23
CA ALA A 94 13.22 0.12 1.23
C ALA A 94 14.06 0.35 -0.03
N ARG A 95 14.27 1.62 -0.43
CA ARG A 95 15.14 1.98 -1.57
C ARG A 95 16.62 1.73 -1.32
N ILE A 96 17.06 1.80 -0.06
CA ILE A 96 18.46 1.60 0.32
C ILE A 96 18.77 0.13 0.57
N TRP A 97 17.85 -0.60 1.22
CA TRP A 97 18.13 -1.96 1.70
C TRP A 97 17.54 -3.07 0.82
N ASN A 98 16.57 -2.78 -0.05
CA ASN A 98 15.93 -3.75 -0.96
C ASN A 98 15.40 -5.03 -0.25
N GLN A 99 15.09 -4.95 1.05
CA GLN A 99 14.70 -6.10 1.88
C GLN A 99 13.19 -6.28 2.02
N GLN A 100 12.38 -5.48 1.34
CA GLN A 100 10.93 -5.54 1.46
C GLN A 100 10.36 -6.83 0.84
N SER A 101 9.37 -7.44 1.50
CA SER A 101 8.68 -8.61 0.94
C SER A 101 7.77 -8.22 -0.23
N ALA A 102 7.45 -9.18 -1.11
CA ALA A 102 6.49 -8.93 -2.19
C ALA A 102 5.09 -8.58 -1.67
N PHE A 103 4.69 -9.21 -0.56
CA PHE A 103 3.41 -8.96 0.10
C PHE A 103 3.37 -7.57 0.76
N GLY A 104 4.43 -7.16 1.47
CA GLY A 104 4.53 -5.80 2.01
C GLY A 104 4.43 -4.73 0.93
N ARG A 105 5.15 -4.90 -0.18
CA ARG A 105 5.05 -3.99 -1.35
C ARG A 105 3.65 -3.85 -1.92
N MET A 106 2.88 -4.94 -1.94
CA MET A 106 1.48 -4.92 -2.40
C MET A 106 0.58 -4.20 -1.39
N LEU A 107 0.85 -4.37 -0.09
CA LEU A 107 0.03 -3.78 0.97
C LEU A 107 0.25 -2.29 1.17
N ASP A 108 1.45 -1.74 0.95
CA ASP A 108 1.72 -0.32 1.23
C ASP A 108 0.72 0.63 0.55
N PRO A 109 0.46 0.52 -0.78
CA PRO A 109 -0.46 1.44 -1.47
C PRO A 109 -1.92 1.21 -1.07
N ILE A 110 -2.24 0.04 -0.51
CA ILE A 110 -3.58 -0.28 0.00
C ILE A 110 -3.75 0.37 1.37
N ALA A 111 -2.76 0.21 2.26
CA ALA A 111 -2.78 0.76 3.61
C ALA A 111 -2.89 2.30 3.59
N ASP A 112 -2.17 2.97 2.70
CA ASP A 112 -2.22 4.44 2.53
C ASP A 112 -3.64 4.93 2.19
N LYS A 113 -4.27 4.32 1.18
CA LYS A 113 -5.64 4.67 0.77
C LYS A 113 -6.67 4.33 1.83
N LEU A 114 -6.52 3.19 2.50
CA LEU A 114 -7.43 2.78 3.56
C LEU A 114 -7.36 3.75 4.74
N LEU A 115 -6.17 4.19 5.16
CA LEU A 115 -6.02 5.16 6.24
C LEU A 115 -6.77 6.46 5.93
N VAL A 116 -6.50 7.04 4.76
CA VAL A 116 -7.16 8.26 4.29
C VAL A 116 -8.67 8.06 4.19
N ALA A 117 -9.12 6.98 3.55
CA ALA A 117 -10.53 6.74 3.32
C ALA A 117 -11.30 6.53 4.63
N SER A 118 -10.74 5.75 5.55
CA SER A 118 -11.31 5.55 6.88
C SER A 118 -11.38 6.85 7.68
N CYS A 119 -10.36 7.71 7.61
CA CYS A 119 -10.40 9.01 8.26
C CYS A 119 -11.50 9.91 7.68
N LEU A 120 -11.62 10.02 6.35
CA LEU A 120 -12.67 10.83 5.71
C LEU A 120 -14.07 10.34 6.06
N LEU A 121 -14.28 9.01 6.05
CA LEU A 121 -15.57 8.42 6.44
C LEU A 121 -15.89 8.68 7.91
N MET A 122 -14.92 8.54 8.80
CA MET A 122 -15.12 8.80 10.22
C MET A 122 -15.37 10.28 10.51
N LEU A 123 -14.65 11.19 9.84
CA LEU A 123 -14.88 12.63 9.95
C LEU A 123 -16.25 13.07 9.40
N ALA A 124 -16.78 12.34 8.40
CA ALA A 124 -18.16 12.52 7.96
C ALA A 124 -19.17 11.99 8.99
N ALA A 125 -18.89 10.85 9.62
CA ALA A 125 -19.73 10.27 10.66
C ALA A 125 -19.79 11.12 11.95
N ASP A 126 -18.66 11.71 12.34
CA ASP A 126 -18.50 12.68 13.43
C ASP A 126 -19.15 14.05 13.12
N GLY A 127 -19.60 14.27 11.89
CA GLY A 127 -20.27 15.50 11.51
C GLY A 127 -19.34 16.71 11.32
N ILE A 128 -18.02 16.55 11.37
CA ILE A 128 -17.08 17.62 10.97
C ILE A 128 -17.19 17.87 9.47
N ILE A 129 -17.19 16.80 8.67
CA ILE A 129 -17.42 16.88 7.22
C ILE A 129 -18.91 16.69 6.98
N HIS A 130 -19.64 17.81 6.91
CA HIS A 130 -21.08 17.83 6.63
C HIS A 130 -21.45 18.84 5.56
N GLY A 131 -22.71 18.81 5.13
CA GLY A 131 -23.26 19.74 4.14
C GLY A 131 -22.48 19.71 2.82
N TRP A 132 -22.06 20.89 2.35
CA TRP A 132 -21.34 21.01 1.07
C TRP A 132 -19.96 20.34 1.10
N SER A 133 -19.27 20.34 2.24
CA SER A 133 -17.93 19.74 2.37
C SER A 133 -17.93 18.22 2.23
N LEU A 134 -19.08 17.56 2.39
CA LEU A 134 -19.22 16.13 2.12
C LEU A 134 -18.91 15.79 0.66
N TRP A 135 -19.29 16.66 -0.28
CA TRP A 135 -18.96 16.49 -1.69
C TRP A 135 -17.45 16.49 -1.94
N ALA A 136 -16.68 17.34 -1.22
CA ALA A 136 -15.23 17.36 -1.33
C ALA A 136 -14.62 16.01 -0.90
N ALA A 137 -15.09 15.44 0.22
CA ALA A 137 -14.63 14.12 0.67
C ALA A 137 -14.99 12.99 -0.31
N ILE A 138 -16.22 12.99 -0.85
CA ILE A 138 -16.66 12.02 -1.86
C ILE A 138 -15.78 12.09 -3.11
N VAL A 139 -15.54 13.29 -3.63
CA VAL A 139 -14.70 13.51 -4.81
C VAL A 139 -13.28 12.97 -4.60
N ILE A 140 -12.68 13.25 -3.44
CA ILE A 140 -11.35 12.72 -3.08
C ILE A 140 -11.37 11.19 -3.08
N LEU A 141 -12.33 10.57 -2.39
CA LEU A 141 -12.46 9.10 -2.30
C LEU A 141 -12.63 8.44 -3.68
N CYS A 142 -13.60 8.92 -4.48
CA CYS A 142 -13.86 8.38 -5.81
C CYS A 142 -12.61 8.49 -6.70
N ARG A 143 -11.93 9.64 -6.68
CA ARG A 143 -10.73 9.88 -7.46
C ARG A 143 -9.57 9.00 -7.02
N GLU A 144 -9.37 8.80 -5.72
CA GLU A 144 -8.30 7.94 -5.21
C GLU A 144 -8.43 6.51 -5.69
N ILE A 145 -9.65 5.96 -5.70
CA ILE A 145 -9.93 4.62 -6.21
C ILE A 145 -9.76 4.57 -7.73
N LEU A 146 -10.39 5.49 -8.46
CA LEU A 146 -10.37 5.53 -9.93
C LEU A 146 -8.96 5.66 -10.49
N VAL A 147 -8.19 6.66 -10.04
CA VAL A 147 -6.84 6.90 -10.55
C VAL A 147 -5.89 5.78 -10.17
N SER A 148 -6.12 5.11 -9.03
CA SER A 148 -5.34 3.95 -8.64
C SER A 148 -5.60 2.75 -9.54
N GLY A 149 -6.87 2.42 -9.78
CA GLY A 149 -7.24 1.31 -10.67
C GLY A 149 -6.76 1.54 -12.09
N LEU A 150 -6.91 2.76 -12.61
CA LEU A 150 -6.38 3.12 -13.92
C LEU A 150 -4.85 2.99 -14.00
N ARG A 151 -4.13 3.40 -12.95
CA ARG A 151 -2.67 3.27 -12.90
C ARG A 151 -2.23 1.81 -12.90
N GLU A 152 -2.92 0.97 -12.15
CA GLU A 152 -2.63 -0.47 -12.08
C GLU A 152 -2.89 -1.15 -13.43
N TYR A 153 -4.01 -0.82 -14.09
CA TYR A 153 -4.33 -1.28 -15.44
C TYR A 153 -3.26 -0.84 -16.47
N LEU A 154 -2.90 0.45 -16.51
CA LEU A 154 -1.88 0.96 -17.44
C LEU A 154 -0.48 0.40 -17.16
N ALA A 155 -0.15 0.12 -15.89
CA ALA A 155 1.10 -0.52 -15.52
C ALA A 155 1.20 -1.94 -16.08
N ALA A 156 0.09 -2.68 -16.15
CA ALA A 156 0.04 -4.00 -16.79
C ALA A 156 0.34 -3.91 -18.31
N LEU A 157 -0.06 -2.82 -18.95
CA LEU A 157 0.22 -2.52 -20.37
C LEU A 157 1.63 -1.93 -20.62
N ARG A 158 2.47 -1.81 -19.58
CA ARG A 158 3.81 -1.17 -19.63
C ARG A 158 3.82 0.29 -20.13
N VAL A 159 2.69 0.99 -20.07
CA VAL A 159 2.61 2.41 -20.40
C VAL A 159 2.93 3.22 -19.15
N SER A 160 4.12 3.81 -19.10
CA SER A 160 4.51 4.67 -17.98
C SER A 160 3.90 6.07 -18.14
N VAL A 161 2.86 6.37 -17.35
CA VAL A 161 2.35 7.75 -17.25
C VAL A 161 3.28 8.54 -16.32
N PRO A 162 3.92 9.63 -16.80
CA PRO A 162 4.86 10.41 -15.99
C PRO A 162 4.16 11.02 -14.77
N VAL A 163 4.81 10.91 -13.61
CA VAL A 163 4.30 11.48 -12.35
C VAL A 163 4.49 12.99 -12.36
N THR A 164 3.40 13.74 -12.44
CA THR A 164 3.44 15.22 -12.42
C THR A 164 3.81 15.72 -11.01
N LYS A 165 4.52 16.86 -10.92
CA LYS A 165 4.85 17.49 -9.62
C LYS A 165 3.59 17.86 -8.81
N LEU A 166 2.49 18.17 -9.49
CA LEU A 166 1.17 18.41 -8.90
C LEU A 166 0.65 17.19 -8.11
N ALA A 167 0.98 15.97 -8.55
CA ALA A 167 0.61 14.76 -7.83
C ALA A 167 1.34 14.59 -6.49
N LYS A 168 2.48 15.26 -6.27
CA LYS A 168 3.18 15.25 -4.97
C LYS A 168 2.51 16.20 -3.97
N TRP A 169 2.20 17.41 -4.41
CA TRP A 169 1.55 18.41 -3.56
C TRP A 169 0.15 17.99 -3.11
N LYS A 170 -0.59 17.26 -3.95
CA LYS A 170 -1.95 16.82 -3.60
C LYS A 170 -2.00 15.98 -2.33
N THR A 171 -1.08 15.03 -2.20
CA THR A 171 -1.06 14.12 -1.04
C THR A 171 -0.68 14.89 0.23
N THR A 172 0.28 15.80 0.15
CA THR A 172 0.64 16.64 1.30
C THR A 172 -0.55 17.50 1.74
N VAL A 173 -1.20 18.21 0.82
CA VAL A 173 -2.36 19.05 1.15
C VAL A 173 -3.48 18.22 1.77
N GLN A 174 -3.73 17.02 1.24
CA GLN A 174 -4.76 16.11 1.76
C GLN A 174 -4.46 15.58 3.15
N LEU A 175 -3.23 15.09 3.38
CA LEU A 175 -2.84 14.59 4.70
C LEU A 175 -2.86 15.71 5.74
N VAL A 176 -2.41 16.92 5.38
CA VAL A 176 -2.51 18.08 6.27
C VAL A 176 -3.97 18.41 6.54
N ALA A 177 -4.84 18.47 5.52
CA ALA A 177 -6.27 18.70 5.70
C ALA A 177 -6.88 17.73 6.72
N ILE A 178 -6.64 16.42 6.53
CA ILE A 178 -7.14 15.37 7.42
C ILE A 178 -6.57 15.54 8.84
N GLY A 179 -5.28 15.86 9.00
CA GLY A 179 -4.68 16.10 10.31
C GLY A 179 -5.36 17.23 11.08
N PHE A 180 -5.64 18.36 10.42
CA PHE A 180 -6.39 19.47 11.02
C PHE A 180 -7.83 19.05 11.38
N LEU A 181 -8.51 18.31 10.49
CA LEU A 181 -9.88 17.85 10.74
C LEU A 181 -9.98 16.80 11.85
N LEU A 182 -8.98 15.92 12.00
CA LEU A 182 -8.89 14.96 13.10
C LEU A 182 -8.73 15.68 14.44
N ALA A 183 -7.95 16.76 14.49
CA ALA A 183 -7.84 17.61 15.67
C ALA A 183 -9.21 18.23 16.03
N GLY A 184 -9.95 18.71 15.03
CA GLY A 184 -11.36 19.11 15.16
C GLY A 184 -11.63 20.01 16.37
N PRO A 185 -12.69 19.74 17.17
CA PRO A 185 -12.97 20.41 18.44
C PRO A 185 -11.77 20.53 19.40
N ALA A 186 -10.90 19.51 19.48
CA ALA A 186 -9.71 19.57 20.33
C ALA A 186 -8.71 20.62 19.85
N GLY A 187 -8.56 20.75 18.53
CA GLY A 187 -7.77 21.80 17.92
C GLY A 187 -8.43 23.17 18.06
N ASP A 188 -9.76 23.24 17.92
CA ASP A 188 -10.52 24.49 18.02
C ASP A 188 -10.50 25.08 19.44
N GLU A 189 -10.41 24.25 20.49
CA GLU A 189 -10.18 24.72 21.86
C GLU A 189 -8.84 25.46 22.03
N VAL A 190 -7.81 25.07 21.25
CA VAL A 190 -6.48 25.71 21.29
C VAL A 190 -6.43 26.91 20.34
N VAL A 191 -6.93 26.73 19.11
CA VAL A 191 -6.98 27.76 18.07
C VAL A 191 -8.34 27.66 17.36
N PRO A 192 -9.28 28.62 17.52
CA PRO A 192 -10.67 28.51 17.04
C PRO A 192 -10.90 28.42 15.52
N VAL A 193 -9.84 28.24 14.73
CA VAL A 193 -9.88 28.16 13.27
C VAL A 193 -9.32 26.84 12.72
N VAL A 194 -8.92 25.88 13.57
CA VAL A 194 -8.30 24.61 13.12
C VAL A 194 -9.23 23.86 12.17
N SER A 195 -10.50 23.65 12.55
CA SER A 195 -11.45 22.92 11.71
C SER A 195 -11.71 23.65 10.39
N MET A 196 -11.80 24.99 10.42
CA MET A 196 -12.00 25.79 9.22
C MET A 196 -10.81 25.69 8.25
N ILE A 197 -9.57 25.72 8.77
CA ILE A 197 -8.36 25.49 7.97
C ILE A 197 -8.39 24.08 7.37
N GLY A 198 -8.74 23.07 8.15
CA GLY A 198 -8.88 21.69 7.68
C GLY A 198 -9.87 21.57 6.52
N LEU A 199 -11.05 22.20 6.63
CA LEU A 199 -12.08 22.19 5.57
C LEU A 199 -11.62 22.95 4.32
N ALA A 200 -10.95 24.09 4.48
CA ALA A 200 -10.40 24.84 3.35
C ALA A 200 -9.34 24.02 2.60
N LEU A 201 -8.44 23.35 3.33
CA LEU A 201 -7.45 22.45 2.74
C LEU A 201 -8.08 21.21 2.10
N LEU A 202 -9.18 20.70 2.66
CA LEU A 202 -9.94 19.59 2.07
C LEU A 202 -10.50 19.98 0.70
N TRP A 203 -11.09 21.18 0.58
CA TRP A 203 -11.55 21.71 -0.70
C TRP A 203 -10.41 21.95 -1.68
N ALA A 204 -9.30 22.53 -1.23
CA ALA A 204 -8.11 22.69 -2.06
C ALA A 204 -7.60 21.33 -2.58
N SER A 205 -7.60 20.30 -1.73
CA SER A 205 -7.28 18.93 -2.11
C SER A 205 -8.28 18.36 -3.12
N ALA A 206 -9.58 18.56 -2.92
CA ALA A 206 -10.61 18.11 -3.87
C ALA A 206 -10.42 18.73 -5.26
N ILE A 207 -10.14 20.03 -5.35
CA ILE A 207 -9.87 20.71 -6.63
C ILE A 207 -8.61 20.15 -7.29
N LEU A 208 -7.52 20.01 -6.52
CA LEU A 208 -6.25 19.50 -7.04
C LEU A 208 -6.34 18.03 -7.48
N THR A 209 -7.12 17.22 -6.76
CA THR A 209 -7.38 15.82 -7.11
C THR A 209 -8.23 15.70 -8.36
N MET A 210 -9.23 16.55 -8.57
CA MET A 210 -9.98 16.60 -9.83
C MET A 210 -9.10 16.95 -11.02
N TYR A 211 -8.30 18.03 -10.90
CA TYR A 211 -7.38 18.46 -11.97
C TYR A 211 -6.44 17.32 -12.39
N THR A 212 -5.75 16.75 -11.40
CA THR A 212 -4.81 15.66 -11.66
C THR A 212 -5.51 14.35 -12.05
N GLY A 213 -6.78 14.16 -11.67
CA GLY A 213 -7.59 13.01 -12.09
C GLY A 213 -7.98 13.10 -13.56
N TYR A 214 -8.37 14.29 -14.03
CA TYR A 214 -8.70 14.55 -15.43
C TYR A 214 -7.49 14.30 -16.35
N ASP A 215 -6.32 14.81 -15.98
CA ASP A 215 -5.07 14.59 -16.75
C ASP A 215 -4.77 13.09 -16.91
N TYR A 216 -4.91 12.32 -15.83
CA TYR A 216 -4.69 10.87 -15.84
C TYR A 216 -5.73 10.15 -16.69
N PHE A 217 -7.01 10.50 -16.54
CA PHE A 217 -8.10 9.86 -17.27
C PHE A 217 -8.00 10.10 -18.78
N ARG A 218 -7.68 11.34 -19.19
CA ARG A 218 -7.44 11.69 -20.58
C ARG A 218 -6.25 10.92 -21.16
N ALA A 219 -5.15 10.83 -20.41
CA ALA A 219 -3.99 10.06 -20.84
C ALA A 219 -4.32 8.57 -21.00
N GLY A 220 -5.14 8.00 -20.11
CA GLY A 220 -5.58 6.60 -20.19
C GLY A 220 -6.47 6.30 -21.40
N ILE A 221 -7.51 7.12 -21.63
CA ILE A 221 -8.43 6.94 -22.77
C ILE A 221 -7.68 7.01 -24.10
N HIS A 222 -6.73 7.93 -24.25
CA HIS A 222 -5.98 8.07 -25.49
C HIS A 222 -5.11 6.84 -25.82
N HIS A 223 -4.73 6.03 -24.82
CA HIS A 223 -4.03 4.76 -25.06
C HIS A 223 -4.99 3.63 -25.41
N LEU A 224 -6.13 3.55 -24.73
CA LEU A 224 -7.17 2.55 -25.00
C LEU A 224 -7.69 2.64 -26.46
N ILE A 225 -7.97 3.85 -26.93
CA ILE A 225 -8.45 4.07 -28.31
C ILE A 225 -7.41 3.64 -29.35
N LYS A 226 -6.11 3.76 -29.04
CA LYS A 226 -5.04 3.35 -29.96
C LYS A 226 -4.81 1.84 -30.01
N GLU A 227 -5.17 1.10 -28.98
CA GLU A 227 -5.10 -0.37 -28.98
C GLU A 227 -6.25 -1.00 -29.77
N ASP A 228 -7.45 -0.41 -29.74
CA ASP A 228 -8.60 -0.91 -30.52
C ASP A 228 -8.45 -0.68 -32.04
N GLU A 229 -7.53 0.20 -32.47
CA GLU A 229 -7.25 0.51 -33.88
C GLU A 229 -6.12 -0.34 -34.51
N GLY A 230 -5.44 -1.22 -33.75
CA GLY A 230 -4.28 -2.02 -34.19
C GLY A 230 -4.49 -3.52 -34.16
#